data_AF-A0A2P8NJ41-F1
#
_entry.id   AF-A0A2P8NJ41-F1
#
_cell.length_a   1.000
_cell.length_b   1.000
_cell.length_c   1.000
_cell.angle_alpha   90.00
_cell.angle_beta   90.00
_cell.angle_gamma   90.00
#
_symmetry.space_group_name_H-M   'P 1'
#
loop_
_entity.id
_entity.type
_entity.pdbx_description
1 polymer ?
#
loop_
_entity_poly.entity_id
_entity_poly.type
_entity_poly.pdbx_seq_one_letter_code
_entity_poly.pdbx_strand_id
1 'polypeptide(L)'
;MRARALAVVEAIEADRKTFAGMPDLPARRIHTLFAGLYLRTTQRWMRFLGTRRDPEFAYLTIIRFYEIYRAAMHTPLQEPVAGPWRRYHGLAGGLTMAAPISSHLLLVSRGVRAHTRYDLGVAIARATHDYARLYGRAPDIERYKETIVGLQTGAAFQHAGLDYIDDHRRQQTGWRRFVLAVFHAGLRGLSWLWMPIFQHWRRAAWADARRAVEPPAPPNGNMAG
;
A
#
# COMPACT_ATOMS: atom_id res chain seq x y z
N MET A 1 -0.39 -2.42 20.71
CA MET A 1 -0.60 -2.07 19.28
C MET A 1 -0.28 -3.21 18.31
N ARG A 2 0.80 -3.98 18.51
CA ARG A 2 1.18 -5.11 17.64
C ARG A 2 0.03 -6.08 17.31
N ALA A 3 -0.75 -6.51 18.30
CA ALA A 3 -1.88 -7.43 18.09
C ALA A 3 -2.94 -6.84 17.13
N ARG A 4 -3.25 -5.54 17.23
CA ARG A 4 -4.18 -4.86 16.30
C ARG A 4 -3.62 -4.79 14.88
N ALA A 5 -2.31 -4.58 14.72
CA ALA A 5 -1.67 -4.63 13.41
C ALA A 5 -1.56 -6.07 12.85
N LEU A 6 -1.50 -7.10 13.70
CA LEU A 6 -1.63 -8.50 13.26
C LEU A 6 -3.05 -8.81 12.78
N ALA A 7 -4.08 -8.30 13.48
CA ALA A 7 -5.47 -8.44 13.03
C ALA A 7 -5.71 -7.80 11.65
N VAL A 8 -4.95 -6.78 11.27
CA VAL A 8 -4.97 -6.23 9.89
C VAL A 8 -4.50 -7.26 8.86
N VAL A 9 -3.46 -8.05 9.16
CA VAL A 9 -3.00 -9.13 8.26
C VAL A 9 -4.11 -10.16 8.04
N GLU A 10 -4.78 -10.57 9.12
CA GLU A 10 -5.93 -11.49 9.07
C GLU A 10 -7.09 -10.89 8.28
N ALA A 11 -7.37 -9.60 8.47
CA ALA A 11 -8.44 -8.90 7.77
C ALA A 11 -8.16 -8.77 6.26
N ILE A 12 -6.92 -8.44 5.86
CA ILE A 12 -6.53 -8.43 4.43
C ILE A 12 -6.67 -9.84 3.83
N GLU A 13 -6.32 -10.88 4.59
CA GLU A 13 -6.51 -12.26 4.13
C GLU A 13 -8.00 -12.62 3.96
N ALA A 14 -8.85 -12.17 4.88
CA ALA A 14 -10.29 -12.36 4.79
C ALA A 14 -10.90 -11.61 3.58
N ASP A 15 -10.50 -10.36 3.34
CA ASP A 15 -10.91 -9.58 2.17
C ASP A 15 -10.46 -10.29 0.88
N ARG A 16 -9.21 -10.77 0.84
CA ARG A 16 -8.70 -11.55 -0.30
C ARG A 16 -9.54 -12.80 -0.57
N LYS A 17 -9.88 -13.57 0.48
CA LYS A 17 -10.74 -14.76 0.36
C LYS A 17 -12.14 -14.38 -0.13
N THR A 18 -12.69 -13.28 0.38
CA THR A 18 -13.98 -12.72 -0.03
C THR A 18 -13.97 -12.38 -1.52
N PHE A 19 -12.99 -11.61 -2.00
CA PHE A 19 -12.86 -11.30 -3.43
C PHE A 19 -12.66 -12.57 -4.28
N ALA A 20 -11.85 -13.53 -3.81
CA ALA A 20 -11.58 -14.76 -4.55
C ALA A 20 -12.83 -15.65 -4.72
N GLY A 21 -13.76 -15.60 -3.76
CA GLY A 21 -15.06 -16.28 -3.80
C GLY A 21 -16.14 -15.55 -4.60
N MET A 22 -15.89 -14.33 -5.07
CA MET A 22 -16.84 -13.62 -5.92
C MET A 22 -16.90 -14.22 -7.33
N PRO A 23 -18.05 -14.08 -8.04
CA PRO A 23 -18.12 -14.38 -9.46
C PRO A 23 -17.04 -13.65 -10.24
N ASP A 24 -16.51 -14.29 -11.28
CA ASP A 24 -15.53 -13.67 -12.17
C ASP A 24 -16.19 -12.68 -13.13
N LEU A 25 -16.62 -11.55 -12.55
CA LEU A 25 -17.23 -10.43 -13.24
C LEU A 25 -16.35 -9.20 -13.09
N PRO A 26 -16.43 -8.24 -14.03
CA PRO A 26 -15.68 -7.00 -13.94
C PRO A 26 -15.86 -6.32 -12.60
N ALA A 27 -14.75 -5.79 -12.08
CA ALA A 27 -14.63 -5.12 -10.79
C ALA A 27 -15.12 -5.91 -9.56
N ARG A 28 -15.18 -7.24 -9.63
CA ARG A 28 -15.46 -8.09 -8.46
C ARG A 28 -14.20 -8.87 -8.07
N ARG A 29 -14.05 -10.05 -8.64
CA ARG A 29 -12.98 -11.00 -8.32
C ARG A 29 -11.57 -10.43 -8.51
N ILE A 30 -11.41 -9.51 -9.46
CA ILE A 30 -10.12 -8.94 -9.86
C ILE A 30 -9.38 -8.23 -8.71
N HIS A 31 -10.10 -7.75 -7.68
CA HIS A 31 -9.52 -7.14 -6.49
C HIS A 31 -8.66 -8.11 -5.66
N THR A 32 -8.87 -9.43 -5.83
CA THR A 32 -8.02 -10.46 -5.20
C THR A 32 -6.54 -10.32 -5.53
N LEU A 33 -6.21 -9.76 -6.71
CA LEU A 33 -4.82 -9.59 -7.16
C LEU A 33 -4.09 -8.56 -6.31
N PHE A 34 -4.70 -7.39 -6.11
CA PHE A 34 -4.09 -6.35 -5.28
C PHE A 34 -4.12 -6.73 -3.80
N ALA A 35 -5.21 -7.33 -3.31
CA ALA A 35 -5.29 -7.83 -1.94
C ALA A 35 -4.18 -8.86 -1.63
N GLY A 36 -3.88 -9.75 -2.60
CA GLY A 36 -2.78 -10.72 -2.48
C GLY A 36 -1.41 -10.07 -2.34
N LEU A 37 -1.11 -9.05 -3.15
CA LEU A 37 0.13 -8.29 -3.02
C LEU A 37 0.18 -7.52 -1.69
N TYR A 38 -0.92 -6.87 -1.30
CA TYR A 38 -1.00 -6.09 -0.07
C TYR A 38 -0.83 -6.95 1.19
N LEU A 39 -1.36 -8.18 1.17
CA LEU A 39 -1.12 -9.16 2.23
C LEU A 39 0.37 -9.46 2.39
N ARG A 40 1.07 -9.76 1.27
CA ARG A 40 2.50 -10.09 1.29
C ARG A 40 3.36 -8.92 1.77
N THR A 41 3.07 -7.70 1.31
CA THR A 41 3.81 -6.51 1.76
C THR A 41 3.59 -6.24 3.23
N THR A 42 2.35 -6.35 3.73
CA THR A 42 2.03 -6.15 5.15
C THR A 42 2.68 -7.23 6.03
N GLN A 43 2.65 -8.50 5.63
CA GLN A 43 3.34 -9.59 6.34
C GLN A 43 4.85 -9.36 6.44
N ARG A 44 5.50 -8.90 5.35
CA ARG A 44 6.93 -8.56 5.37
C ARG A 44 7.20 -7.32 6.22
N TRP A 45 6.33 -6.32 6.18
CA TRP A 45 6.45 -5.15 7.05
C TRP A 45 6.37 -5.54 8.52
N MET A 46 5.39 -6.35 8.90
CA MET A 46 5.22 -6.83 10.27
C MET A 46 6.44 -7.61 10.78
N ARG A 47 7.03 -8.47 9.93
CA ARG A 47 8.29 -9.16 10.25
C ARG A 47 9.44 -8.19 10.45
N PHE A 48 9.58 -7.20 9.57
CA PHE A 48 10.59 -6.15 9.70
C PHE A 48 10.43 -5.37 11.02
N LEU A 49 9.20 -4.96 11.36
CA LEU A 49 8.88 -4.24 12.60
C LEU A 49 9.17 -5.05 13.86
N GLY A 50 9.07 -6.38 13.80
CA GLY A 50 9.45 -7.26 14.90
C GLY A 50 10.92 -7.15 15.33
N THR A 51 11.77 -6.53 14.51
CA THR A 51 13.20 -6.31 14.81
C THR A 51 13.53 -4.87 15.25
N ARG A 52 12.53 -3.99 15.35
CA ARG A 52 12.74 -2.57 15.65
C ARG A 52 12.51 -2.27 17.13
N ARG A 53 13.32 -1.35 17.67
CA ARG A 53 13.07 -0.70 18.97
C ARG A 53 12.02 0.39 18.69
N ASP A 54 10.86 0.31 19.34
CA ASP A 54 9.71 1.21 19.18
C ASP A 54 8.95 1.11 17.83
N PRO A 55 8.20 0.03 17.56
CA PRO A 55 7.38 -0.11 16.33
C PRO A 55 5.97 0.48 16.41
N GLU A 56 5.57 1.10 17.53
CA GLU A 56 4.18 1.46 17.85
C GLU A 56 3.54 2.38 16.81
N PHE A 57 4.27 3.41 16.38
CA PHE A 57 3.79 4.35 15.37
C PHE A 57 3.61 3.69 13.99
N ALA A 58 4.52 2.77 13.64
CA ALA A 58 4.40 2.02 12.39
C ALA A 58 3.20 1.05 12.44
N TYR A 59 2.91 0.44 13.59
CA TYR A 59 1.69 -0.36 13.77
C TYR A 59 0.41 0.46 13.61
N LEU A 60 0.36 1.68 14.18
CA LEU A 60 -0.77 2.58 13.96
C LEU A 60 -0.90 2.98 12.49
N THR A 61 0.23 3.24 11.82
CA THR A 61 0.26 3.53 10.39
C THR A 61 -0.33 2.38 9.58
N ILE A 62 0.05 1.12 9.86
CA ILE A 62 -0.50 -0.07 9.19
C ILE A 62 -2.02 -0.15 9.35
N ILE A 63 -2.54 0.09 10.56
CA ILE A 63 -3.98 0.05 10.84
C ILE A 63 -4.71 1.09 9.98
N ARG A 64 -4.26 2.35 9.98
CA ARG A 64 -4.90 3.41 9.18
C ARG A 64 -4.73 3.21 7.69
N PHE A 65 -3.61 2.64 7.28
CA PHE A 65 -3.36 2.34 5.87
C PHE A 65 -4.35 1.30 5.35
N TYR A 66 -4.63 0.26 6.14
CA TYR A 66 -5.63 -0.74 5.81
C TYR A 66 -7.05 -0.17 5.79
N GLU A 67 -7.42 0.67 6.76
CA GLU A 67 -8.75 1.29 6.77
C GLU A 67 -9.02 2.12 5.51
N ILE A 68 -8.02 2.86 5.02
CA ILE A 68 -8.13 3.63 3.76
C ILE A 68 -8.28 2.69 2.56
N TYR A 69 -7.47 1.62 2.50
CA TYR A 69 -7.59 0.60 1.47
C TYR A 69 -8.98 -0.03 1.46
N ARG A 70 -9.48 -0.45 2.62
CA ARG A 70 -10.78 -1.09 2.76
C ARG A 70 -11.90 -0.15 2.34
N ALA A 71 -11.84 1.11 2.73
CA ALA A 71 -12.79 2.11 2.27
C ALA A 71 -12.80 2.21 0.73
N ALA A 72 -11.63 2.29 0.10
CA ALA A 72 -11.53 2.37 -1.36
C ALA A 72 -12.05 1.10 -2.09
N MET A 73 -11.76 -0.10 -1.57
CA MET A 73 -12.17 -1.35 -2.24
C MET A 73 -13.64 -1.71 -2.03
N HIS A 74 -14.25 -1.22 -0.94
CA HIS A 74 -15.65 -1.49 -0.62
C HIS A 74 -16.60 -0.34 -1.03
N THR A 75 -16.10 0.78 -1.57
CA THR A 75 -16.94 1.77 -2.23
C THR A 75 -17.68 1.11 -3.40
N PRO A 76 -19.03 1.22 -3.47
CA PRO A 76 -19.79 0.70 -4.60
C PRO A 76 -19.27 1.29 -5.91
N LEU A 77 -18.92 0.44 -6.88
CA LEU A 77 -18.34 0.84 -8.17
C LEU A 77 -19.26 1.72 -9.04
N GLN A 78 -20.54 1.83 -8.66
CA GLN A 78 -21.52 2.71 -9.31
C GLN A 78 -21.34 4.18 -8.92
N GLU A 79 -20.64 4.47 -7.83
CA GLU A 79 -20.25 5.84 -7.51
C GLU A 79 -18.99 6.23 -8.29
N PRO A 80 -18.92 7.44 -8.86
CA PRO A 80 -17.71 7.91 -9.50
C PRO A 80 -16.59 7.95 -8.46
N VAL A 81 -15.66 6.98 -8.54
CA VAL A 81 -14.51 6.91 -7.64
C VAL A 81 -13.64 8.15 -7.87
N ALA A 82 -13.79 9.13 -6.98
CA ALA A 82 -12.93 10.29 -6.91
C ALA A 82 -11.57 9.91 -6.31
N GLY A 83 -10.53 10.67 -6.67
CA GLY A 83 -9.22 10.55 -6.02
C GLY A 83 -8.29 9.46 -6.58
N PRO A 84 -7.28 9.06 -5.79
CA PRO A 84 -6.13 8.27 -6.24
C PRO A 84 -6.46 6.93 -6.90
N TRP A 85 -7.57 6.32 -6.49
CA TRP A 85 -8.00 4.99 -6.93
C TRP A 85 -8.79 4.99 -8.24
N ARG A 86 -9.16 6.15 -8.79
CA ARG A 86 -9.94 6.26 -10.04
C ARG A 86 -9.38 5.41 -11.18
N ARG A 87 -8.07 5.50 -11.42
CA ARG A 87 -7.39 4.75 -12.49
C ARG A 87 -7.38 3.25 -12.25
N TYR A 88 -7.39 2.83 -10.99
CA TYR A 88 -7.47 1.42 -10.61
C TYR A 88 -8.90 0.90 -10.84
N HIS A 89 -9.92 1.56 -10.30
CA HIS A 89 -11.32 1.13 -10.48
C HIS A 89 -11.80 1.24 -11.93
N GLY A 90 -11.38 2.27 -12.66
CA GLY A 90 -11.71 2.39 -14.08
C GLY A 90 -11.16 1.23 -14.90
N LEU A 91 -9.96 0.72 -14.56
CA LEU A 91 -9.41 -0.47 -15.21
C LEU A 91 -10.08 -1.75 -14.68
N ALA A 92 -10.31 -1.87 -13.37
CA ALA A 92 -11.00 -3.02 -12.78
C ALA A 92 -12.42 -3.20 -13.36
N GLY A 93 -13.11 -2.10 -13.68
CA GLY A 93 -14.45 -2.05 -14.26
C GLY A 93 -14.61 -2.78 -15.60
N GLY A 94 -13.50 -3.04 -16.31
CA GLY A 94 -13.51 -3.79 -17.58
C GLY A 94 -12.74 -5.11 -17.53
N LEU A 95 -12.20 -5.52 -16.37
CA LEU A 95 -11.31 -6.69 -16.27
C LEU A 95 -11.92 -7.82 -15.46
N THR A 96 -11.82 -9.02 -16.01
CA THR A 96 -12.04 -10.30 -15.32
C THR A 96 -10.70 -11.02 -15.09
N MET A 97 -10.73 -12.14 -14.38
CA MET A 97 -9.56 -13.02 -14.20
C MET A 97 -9.13 -13.72 -15.49
N ALA A 98 -10.00 -13.79 -16.50
CA ALA A 98 -9.65 -14.30 -17.83
C ALA A 98 -8.82 -13.30 -18.67
N ALA A 99 -8.78 -12.02 -18.30
CA ALA A 99 -8.06 -11.00 -19.06
C ALA A 99 -6.54 -11.30 -19.16
N PRO A 100 -5.85 -10.73 -20.16
CA PRO A 100 -4.40 -10.88 -20.30
C PRO A 100 -3.66 -10.48 -19.03
N ILE A 101 -2.62 -11.24 -18.68
CA ILE A 101 -1.85 -11.00 -17.45
C ILE A 101 -1.17 -9.63 -17.44
N SER A 102 -0.85 -9.05 -18.60
CA SER A 102 -0.33 -7.69 -18.72
C SER A 102 -1.31 -6.65 -18.16
N SER A 103 -2.61 -6.81 -18.41
CA SER A 103 -3.66 -5.96 -17.84
C SER A 103 -3.77 -6.11 -16.32
N HIS A 104 -3.58 -7.32 -15.81
CA HIS A 104 -3.51 -7.59 -14.36
C HIS A 104 -2.31 -6.91 -13.71
N LEU A 105 -1.13 -6.96 -14.35
CA LEU A 105 0.08 -6.30 -13.88
C LEU A 105 -0.06 -4.76 -13.91
N LEU A 106 -0.69 -4.22 -14.96
CA LEU A 106 -1.00 -2.80 -15.04
C LEU A 106 -1.97 -2.38 -13.91
N LEU A 107 -3.04 -3.15 -13.69
CA LEU A 107 -4.00 -2.93 -12.62
C LEU A 107 -3.31 -2.89 -11.25
N VAL A 108 -2.52 -3.92 -10.93
CA VAL A 108 -1.77 -3.97 -9.66
C VAL A 108 -0.83 -2.77 -9.54
N SER A 109 -0.13 -2.39 -10.62
CA SER A 109 0.75 -1.21 -10.62
C SER A 109 0.00 0.10 -10.32
N ARG A 110 -1.23 0.27 -10.85
CA ARG A 110 -2.08 1.43 -10.54
C ARG A 110 -2.51 1.41 -9.07
N GLY A 111 -2.89 0.26 -8.53
CA GLY A 111 -3.22 0.10 -7.11
C GLY A 111 -2.02 0.41 -6.21
N VAL A 112 -0.83 -0.10 -6.55
CA VAL A 112 0.41 0.14 -5.78
C VAL A 112 0.71 1.63 -5.72
N ARG A 113 0.59 2.33 -6.85
CA ARG A 113 0.77 3.78 -6.88
C ARG A 113 -0.28 4.51 -6.05
N ALA A 114 -1.56 4.19 -6.22
CA ALA A 114 -2.66 4.82 -5.45
C ALA A 114 -2.40 4.69 -3.95
N HIS A 115 -2.16 3.45 -3.51
CA HIS A 115 -1.96 3.12 -2.12
C HIS A 115 -0.66 3.73 -1.56
N THR A 116 0.46 3.55 -2.25
CA THR A 116 1.77 3.98 -1.71
C THR A 116 1.98 5.48 -1.78
N ARG A 117 1.61 6.13 -2.89
CA ARG A 117 1.85 7.58 -3.05
C ARG A 117 0.85 8.39 -2.25
N TYR A 118 -0.42 8.01 -2.22
CA TYR A 118 -1.47 8.90 -1.74
C TYR A 118 -2.04 8.45 -0.39
N ASP A 119 -2.42 7.18 -0.24
CA ASP A 119 -3.02 6.70 1.01
C ASP A 119 -2.01 6.69 2.17
N LEU A 120 -0.73 6.41 1.89
CA LEU A 120 0.30 6.27 2.94
C LEU A 120 0.49 7.58 3.72
N GLY A 121 0.47 8.73 3.05
CA GLY A 121 0.62 10.03 3.70
C GLY A 121 -0.54 10.33 4.64
N VAL A 122 -1.77 10.04 4.18
CA VAL A 122 -2.99 10.16 5.00
C VAL A 122 -2.95 9.20 6.19
N ALA A 123 -2.48 7.97 5.99
CA ALA A 123 -2.34 6.98 7.05
C ALA A 123 -1.35 7.43 8.14
N ILE A 124 -0.19 7.96 7.74
CA ILE A 124 0.82 8.50 8.67
C ILE A 124 0.22 9.68 9.45
N ALA A 125 -0.43 10.63 8.77
CA ALA A 125 -1.04 11.78 9.44
C ALA A 125 -2.10 11.34 10.46
N ARG A 126 -3.00 10.41 10.10
CA ARG A 126 -3.99 9.85 11.04
C ARG A 126 -3.33 9.11 12.20
N ALA A 127 -2.28 8.35 11.94
CA ALA A 127 -1.52 7.66 12.98
C ALA A 127 -0.84 8.64 13.95
N THR A 128 -0.39 9.81 13.49
CA THR A 128 0.17 10.87 14.35
C THR A 128 -0.86 11.37 15.35
N HIS A 129 -2.09 11.63 14.89
CA HIS A 129 -3.19 12.06 15.76
C HIS A 129 -3.59 10.96 16.75
N ASP A 130 -3.64 9.70 16.31
CA ASP A 130 -3.91 8.57 17.21
C ASP A 130 -2.83 8.40 18.26
N TYR A 131 -1.56 8.51 17.88
CA TYR A 131 -0.44 8.39 18.79
C TYR A 131 -0.52 9.49 19.85
N ALA A 132 -0.77 10.74 19.46
CA ALA A 132 -0.96 11.85 20.38
C ALA A 132 -2.10 11.58 21.38
N ARG A 133 -3.25 11.09 20.89
CA ARG A 133 -4.39 10.75 21.72
C ARG A 133 -4.12 9.59 22.69
N LEU A 134 -3.40 8.55 22.25
CA LEU A 134 -3.16 7.35 23.05
C LEU A 134 -2.05 7.52 24.08
N TYR A 135 -1.04 8.33 23.78
CA TYR A 135 0.17 8.46 24.61
C TYR A 135 0.35 9.87 25.20
N GLY A 136 -0.62 10.77 25.01
CA GLY A 136 -0.60 12.13 25.55
C GLY A 136 0.47 13.05 24.97
N ARG A 137 1.14 12.64 23.87
CA ARG A 137 2.22 13.41 23.24
C ARG A 137 2.32 13.12 21.75
N ALA A 138 2.64 14.13 20.95
CA ALA A 138 2.93 13.93 19.53
C ALA A 138 4.16 13.02 19.35
N PRO A 139 4.14 12.07 18.39
CA PRO A 139 5.33 11.32 18.04
C PRO A 139 6.33 12.24 17.31
N ASP A 140 7.62 12.08 17.58
CA ASP A 140 8.65 12.56 16.67
C ASP A 140 8.64 11.66 15.43
N ILE A 141 7.90 12.09 14.41
CA ILE A 141 7.70 11.29 13.20
C ILE A 141 9.00 11.07 12.44
N GLU A 142 9.98 11.99 12.48
CA GLU A 142 11.23 11.84 11.73
C GLU A 142 12.04 10.63 12.22
N ARG A 143 11.96 10.30 13.52
CA ARG A 143 12.52 9.05 14.06
C ARG A 143 11.99 7.79 13.39
N TYR A 144 10.77 7.81 12.84
CA TYR A 144 10.13 6.67 12.19
C TYR A 144 10.28 6.64 10.67
N LYS A 145 10.91 7.65 10.08
CA LYS A 145 11.06 7.77 8.62
C LYS A 145 11.69 6.53 8.01
N GLU A 146 12.78 6.03 8.59
CA GLU A 146 13.44 4.83 8.08
C GLU A 146 12.58 3.57 8.21
N THR A 147 11.78 3.47 9.27
CA THR A 147 10.89 2.34 9.53
C THR A 147 9.69 2.31 8.57
N ILE A 148 9.21 3.47 8.12
CA ILE A 148 8.00 3.58 7.30
C ILE A 148 8.32 3.75 5.81
N VAL A 149 9.25 4.65 5.46
CA VAL A 149 9.59 5.01 4.07
C VAL A 149 11.07 4.80 3.72
N GLY A 150 11.87 4.27 4.64
CA GLY A 150 13.29 4.01 4.43
C GLY A 150 13.60 2.89 3.44
N LEU A 151 14.90 2.76 3.13
CA LEU A 151 15.41 1.80 2.15
C LEU A 151 15.19 0.34 2.58
N GLN A 152 15.35 0.03 3.87
CA GLN A 152 15.17 -1.34 4.38
C GLN A 152 13.72 -1.82 4.23
N THR A 153 12.75 -1.00 4.63
CA THR A 153 11.33 -1.30 4.41
C THR A 153 11.00 -1.33 2.91
N GLY A 154 11.73 -0.54 2.11
CA GLY A 154 11.67 -0.59 0.65
C GLY A 154 12.07 -1.94 0.06
N ALA A 155 13.21 -2.47 0.50
CA ALA A 155 13.67 -3.80 0.12
C ALA A 155 12.70 -4.89 0.60
N ALA A 156 12.12 -4.75 1.80
CA ALA A 156 11.09 -5.66 2.28
C ALA A 156 9.86 -5.68 1.35
N PHE A 157 9.43 -4.53 0.84
CA PHE A 157 8.34 -4.44 -0.15
C PHE A 157 8.72 -4.99 -1.52
N GLN A 158 9.97 -4.79 -1.96
CA GLN A 158 10.48 -5.42 -3.18
C GLN A 158 10.40 -6.94 -3.10
N HIS A 159 10.90 -7.52 -2.01
CA HIS A 159 10.86 -8.96 -1.82
C HIS A 159 9.43 -9.48 -1.69
N ALA A 160 8.50 -8.72 -1.10
CA ALA A 160 7.08 -9.09 -1.08
C ALA A 160 6.49 -9.16 -2.49
N GLY A 161 6.84 -8.20 -3.35
CA GLY A 161 6.42 -8.19 -4.76
C GLY A 161 6.97 -9.39 -5.52
N LEU A 162 8.25 -9.72 -5.33
CA LEU A 162 8.87 -10.90 -5.94
C LEU A 162 8.21 -12.20 -5.47
N ASP A 163 8.03 -12.38 -4.15
CA ASP A 163 7.34 -13.56 -3.60
C ASP A 163 5.93 -13.70 -4.17
N TYR A 164 5.17 -12.60 -4.21
CA TYR A 164 3.81 -12.59 -4.72
C TYR A 164 3.74 -13.03 -6.18
N ILE A 165 4.62 -12.49 -7.03
CA ILE A 165 4.67 -12.87 -8.45
C ILE A 165 5.11 -14.32 -8.60
N ASP A 166 6.07 -14.80 -7.80
CA ASP A 166 6.52 -16.19 -7.87
C ASP A 166 5.42 -17.17 -7.44
N ASP A 167 4.71 -16.89 -6.35
CA ASP A 167 3.57 -17.68 -5.91
C ASP A 167 2.45 -17.68 -6.97
N HIS A 168 2.14 -16.51 -7.53
CA HIS A 168 1.14 -16.39 -8.58
C HIS A 168 1.56 -17.21 -9.81
N ARG A 169 2.83 -17.13 -10.20
CA ARG A 169 3.39 -17.91 -11.32
C ARG A 169 3.27 -19.42 -11.11
N ARG A 170 3.51 -19.93 -9.90
CA ARG A 170 3.39 -21.37 -9.57
C ARG A 170 1.97 -21.90 -9.73
N GLN A 171 0.97 -21.03 -9.63
CA GLN A 171 -0.46 -21.38 -9.77
C GLN A 171 -0.97 -21.25 -11.22
N GLN A 172 -0.11 -20.83 -12.16
CA GLN A 172 -0.49 -20.64 -13.57
C GLN A 172 0.21 -21.65 -14.47
N THR A 173 -0.36 -21.89 -15.65
CA THR A 173 0.20 -22.77 -16.69
C THR A 173 0.35 -22.03 -18.02
N GLY A 174 1.06 -22.65 -18.97
CA GLY A 174 1.22 -22.15 -20.34
C GLY A 174 1.78 -20.73 -20.43
N TRP A 175 1.22 -19.94 -21.35
CA TRP A 175 1.67 -18.59 -21.65
C TRP A 175 1.63 -17.64 -20.44
N ARG A 176 0.61 -17.74 -19.58
CA ARG A 176 0.48 -16.91 -18.37
C ARG A 176 1.66 -17.13 -17.42
N ARG A 177 2.08 -18.39 -17.24
CA ARG A 177 3.25 -18.74 -16.42
C ARG A 177 4.54 -18.16 -17.01
N PHE A 178 4.70 -18.21 -18.33
CA PHE A 178 5.87 -17.64 -19.01
C PHE A 178 5.96 -16.12 -18.81
N VAL A 179 4.88 -15.39 -19.05
CA VAL A 179 4.87 -13.92 -18.87
C VAL A 179 5.16 -13.52 -17.42
N LEU A 180 4.64 -14.27 -16.44
CA LEU A 180 4.97 -14.03 -15.03
C LEU A 180 6.44 -14.34 -14.70
N ALA A 181 7.06 -15.33 -15.36
CA ALA A 181 8.48 -15.60 -15.22
C ALA A 181 9.34 -14.43 -15.75
N VAL A 182 9.00 -13.92 -16.94
CA VAL A 182 9.64 -12.74 -17.53
C VAL A 182 9.43 -11.53 -16.64
N PHE A 183 8.22 -11.30 -16.13
CA PHE A 183 7.94 -10.19 -15.24
C PHE A 183 8.70 -10.31 -13.92
N HIS A 184 8.78 -11.50 -13.31
CA HIS A 184 9.58 -11.73 -12.11
C HIS A 184 11.06 -11.41 -12.35
N ALA A 185 11.63 -11.91 -13.46
CA ALA A 185 13.00 -11.61 -13.86
C ALA A 185 13.21 -10.11 -14.09
N GLY A 186 12.28 -9.43 -14.75
CA GLY A 186 12.31 -7.98 -14.96
C GLY A 186 12.19 -7.18 -13.67
N LEU A 187 11.28 -7.56 -12.77
CA LEU A 187 11.10 -6.91 -11.47
C LEU A 187 12.38 -6.99 -10.63
N ARG A 188 13.13 -8.10 -10.74
CA ARG A 188 14.44 -8.27 -10.11
C ARG A 188 15.55 -7.52 -10.84
N GLY A 189 15.71 -7.76 -12.15
CA GLY A 189 16.83 -7.26 -12.95
C GLY A 189 16.78 -5.77 -13.27
N LEU A 190 15.58 -5.18 -13.30
CA LEU A 190 15.37 -3.75 -13.54
C LEU A 190 15.05 -2.99 -12.25
N SER A 191 15.39 -3.55 -11.08
CA SER A 191 15.13 -2.88 -9.79
C SER A 191 15.78 -1.52 -9.69
N TRP A 192 16.96 -1.34 -10.28
CA TRP A 192 17.65 -0.06 -10.36
C TRP A 192 16.83 1.03 -11.07
N LEU A 193 15.92 0.66 -11.98
CA LEU A 193 15.06 1.59 -12.72
C LEU A 193 13.79 1.93 -11.94
N TRP A 194 13.06 0.92 -11.44
CA TRP A 194 11.73 1.16 -10.85
C TRP A 194 11.76 1.41 -9.33
N MET A 195 12.77 0.90 -8.61
CA MET A 195 12.86 1.11 -7.15
C MET A 195 13.01 2.60 -6.80
N PRO A 196 13.81 3.41 -7.51
CA PRO A 196 13.86 4.86 -7.27
C PRO A 196 12.49 5.53 -7.41
N ILE A 197 11.67 5.12 -8.39
CA ILE A 197 10.31 5.63 -8.59
C ILE A 197 9.42 5.25 -7.40
N PHE A 198 9.46 3.98 -6.98
CA PHE A 198 8.71 3.51 -5.83
C PHE A 198 9.12 4.22 -4.53
N GLN A 199 10.42 4.41 -4.31
CA GLN A 199 10.92 5.19 -3.17
C GLN A 199 10.55 6.66 -3.26
N HIS A 200 10.54 7.24 -4.45
CA HIS A 200 10.04 8.60 -4.65
C HIS A 200 8.57 8.71 -4.22
N TRP A 201 7.71 7.75 -4.58
CA TRP A 201 6.31 7.75 -4.13
C TRP A 201 6.18 7.71 -2.61
N ARG A 202 6.96 6.84 -1.94
CA ARG A 202 6.95 6.71 -0.48
C ARG A 202 7.44 7.99 0.20
N ARG A 203 8.53 8.58 -0.27
CA ARG A 203 9.07 9.84 0.26
C ARG A 203 8.14 11.02 0.01
N ALA A 204 7.47 11.06 -1.13
CA ALA A 204 6.47 12.09 -1.40
C ALA A 204 5.24 11.93 -0.48
N ALA A 205 4.79 10.71 -0.21
CA ALA A 205 3.74 10.45 0.79
C ALA A 205 4.16 10.90 2.20
N TRP A 206 5.42 10.67 2.56
CA TRP A 206 6.01 11.16 3.82
C TRP A 206 5.98 12.68 3.91
N ALA A 207 6.43 13.37 2.85
CA ALA A 207 6.43 14.83 2.80
C ALA A 207 5.01 15.41 2.91
N ASP A 208 4.02 14.76 2.30
CA ASP A 208 2.61 15.15 2.44
C ASP A 208 2.13 14.97 3.89
N ALA A 209 2.49 13.85 4.53
CA ALA A 209 2.14 13.62 5.94
C ALA A 209 2.75 14.67 6.86
N ARG A 210 4.03 15.01 6.67
CA ARG A 210 4.71 16.07 7.44
C ARG A 210 3.96 17.39 7.38
N ARG A 211 3.64 17.84 6.16
CA ARG A 211 2.89 19.08 5.95
C ARG A 211 1.50 19.07 6.59
N ALA A 212 0.87 17.90 6.70
CA ALA A 212 -0.44 17.75 7.30
C ALA A 212 -0.42 17.71 8.83
N VAL A 213 0.73 17.48 9.46
CA VAL A 213 0.86 17.41 10.94
C VAL A 213 1.63 18.59 11.53
N GLU A 214 2.42 19.31 10.74
CA GLU A 214 3.05 20.56 11.15
C GLU A 214 1.95 21.63 11.35
N PRO A 215 1.93 22.36 12.49
CA PRO A 215 1.00 23.47 12.67
C PRO A 215 1.27 24.54 11.59
N PRO A 216 0.23 25.23 11.10
CA PRO A 216 0.42 26.29 10.12
C PRO A 216 1.39 27.33 10.68
N ALA A 217 2.30 27.83 9.82
CA ALA A 217 3.21 28.90 10.22
C ALA A 217 2.39 30.06 10.81
N PRO A 218 2.85 30.68 11.91
CA PRO A 218 2.15 31.84 12.46
C PRO A 218 2.03 32.88 11.35
N PRO A 219 0.87 33.56 11.21
CA PRO A 219 0.74 34.65 10.25
C PRO A 219 1.86 35.64 10.53
N ASN A 220 2.60 36.04 9.50
CA ASN A 220 3.66 37.05 9.61
C ASN A 220 3.04 38.31 10.24
N GLY A 221 3.24 38.47 11.54
CA GLY A 221 2.86 39.68 12.26
C GLY A 221 3.75 40.81 11.76
N ASN A 222 3.16 41.70 10.98
CA ASN A 222 3.55 43.09 10.72
C ASN A 222 5.05 43.44 10.75
N MET A 223 5.55 43.89 9.59
CA MET A 223 6.38 45.10 9.56
C MET A 223 5.53 46.21 8.92
N ALA A 224 4.54 46.69 9.69
CA ALA A 224 4.10 48.07 9.61
C ALA A 224 4.98 48.84 10.60
N GLY A 225 5.89 49.63 10.04
CA GLY A 225 6.76 50.57 10.73
C GLY A 225 7.13 51.65 9.74
#